data_AF-A0A0J5IK84-F1
#
_entry.id   AF-A0A0J5IK84-F1
#
_cell.length_a   1.000
_cell.length_b   1.000
_cell.length_c   1.000
_cell.angle_alpha   90.00
_cell.angle_beta   90.00
_cell.angle_gamma   90.00
#
_symmetry.space_group_name_H-M   'P 1'
#
loop_
_entity.id
_entity.type
_entity.pdbx_description
1 polymer ?
#
loop_
_entity_poly.entity_id
_entity_poly.type
_entity_poly.pdbx_seq_one_letter_code
_entity_poly.pdbx_strand_id
1 'polypeptide(L)'
;MGNILTDIDLCEALSDIFVDNEVDYEYIASVAKHFPLEHVEMVFFEWVAPVCYTNGFTPVPPVWTFFDREQLWEDIQIVREKKIMGNKIEKIKMDIRQCFLRRYLAKDWQYLKKRLVD
;
A
#
# COMPACT_ATOMS: atom_id res chain seq x y z
N MET A 1 -2.43 21.64 -18.15
CA MET A 1 -2.55 20.20 -18.44
C MET A 1 -2.37 19.49 -17.11
N GLY A 2 -3.44 18.94 -16.53
CA GLY A 2 -3.29 18.14 -15.32
C GLY A 2 -2.47 16.90 -15.68
N ASN A 3 -1.36 16.67 -14.97
CA ASN A 3 -0.64 15.41 -15.11
C ASN A 3 -1.61 14.28 -14.76
N ILE A 4 -1.76 13.32 -15.67
CA ILE A 4 -2.56 12.12 -15.42
C ILE A 4 -1.80 11.33 -14.35
N LEU A 5 -2.40 11.19 -13.17
CA LEU A 5 -1.85 10.34 -12.12
C LEU A 5 -1.90 8.88 -12.58
N THR A 6 -0.87 8.15 -12.22
CA THR A 6 -0.62 6.76 -12.59
C THR A 6 -0.60 5.88 -11.34
N ASP A 7 -0.63 4.56 -11.54
CA ASP A 7 -0.60 3.62 -10.43
C ASP A 7 0.65 3.76 -9.55
N ILE A 8 1.80 4.18 -10.10
CA ILE A 8 3.00 4.42 -9.29
C ILE A 8 2.82 5.62 -8.35
N ASP A 9 2.10 6.67 -8.78
CA ASP A 9 1.77 7.82 -7.91
C ASP A 9 0.83 7.40 -6.77
N LEU A 10 -0.13 6.52 -7.07
CA LEU A 10 -1.03 5.96 -6.06
C LEU A 10 -0.28 5.06 -5.08
N CYS A 11 0.65 4.23 -5.56
CA CYS A 11 1.44 3.35 -4.72
C CYS A 11 2.35 4.13 -3.77
N GLU A 12 3.03 5.16 -4.29
CA GLU A 12 3.88 6.07 -3.51
C GLU A 12 3.07 6.73 -2.39
N ALA A 13 1.95 7.38 -2.71
CA ALA A 13 1.11 8.02 -1.71
C ALA A 13 0.59 7.03 -0.66
N LEU A 14 0.11 5.86 -1.06
CA LEU A 14 -0.38 4.85 -0.10
C LEU A 14 0.73 4.26 0.79
N SER A 15 2.00 4.30 0.34
CA SER A 15 3.14 3.80 1.11
C SER A 15 3.45 4.66 2.34
N ASP A 16 3.05 5.95 2.32
CA ASP A 16 3.23 6.87 3.45
C ASP A 16 2.48 6.43 4.72
N ILE A 17 1.50 5.53 4.62
CA ILE A 17 0.85 4.91 5.79
C ILE A 17 1.86 4.06 6.61
N PHE A 18 2.96 3.64 6.01
CA PHE A 18 3.94 2.71 6.59
C PHE A 18 5.27 3.36 6.97
N VAL A 19 5.38 4.70 6.85
CA VAL A 19 6.55 5.45 7.34
C VAL A 19 6.48 5.64 8.86
N ASP A 20 7.63 5.84 9.50
CA ASP A 20 7.74 5.95 10.97
C ASP A 20 7.45 7.39 11.45
N ASN A 21 6.36 7.99 10.96
CA ASN A 21 5.91 9.35 11.25
C ASN A 21 4.37 9.40 11.38
N GLU A 22 3.83 10.56 11.76
CA GLU A 22 2.38 10.79 11.67
C GLU A 22 1.92 10.70 10.22
N VAL A 23 0.86 9.92 9.98
CA VAL A 23 0.32 9.67 8.64
C VAL A 23 -0.44 10.90 8.13
N ASP A 24 0.03 11.49 7.03
CA ASP A 24 -0.66 12.59 6.35
C ASP A 24 -1.80 12.08 5.45
N TYR A 25 -2.94 11.74 6.06
CA TYR A 25 -4.10 11.27 5.32
C TYR A 25 -4.68 12.32 4.35
N GLU A 26 -4.41 13.61 4.54
CA GLU A 26 -4.87 14.67 3.62
C GLU A 26 -4.08 14.61 2.32
N TYR A 27 -2.76 14.50 2.42
CA TYR A 27 -1.90 14.31 1.25
C TYR A 27 -2.28 13.03 0.50
N ILE A 28 -2.41 11.91 1.21
CA ILE A 28 -2.76 10.62 0.60
C ILE A 28 -4.12 10.71 -0.12
N ALA A 29 -5.14 11.28 0.53
CA ALA A 29 -6.44 11.48 -0.08
C ALA A 29 -6.41 12.42 -1.28
N SER A 30 -5.54 13.44 -1.26
CA SER A 30 -5.37 14.37 -2.39
C SER A 30 -4.92 13.68 -3.67
N VAL A 31 -4.15 12.60 -3.58
CA VAL A 31 -3.74 11.75 -4.70
C VAL A 31 -4.80 10.71 -5.00
N ALA A 32 -5.18 9.91 -4.01
CA ALA A 32 -6.04 8.73 -4.17
C ALA A 32 -7.47 9.05 -4.66
N LYS A 33 -8.00 10.24 -4.39
CA LYS A 33 -9.34 10.66 -4.87
C LYS A 33 -9.48 10.70 -6.41
N HIS A 34 -8.37 10.69 -7.14
CA HIS A 34 -8.37 10.66 -8.60
C HIS A 34 -8.56 9.25 -9.16
N PHE A 35 -8.64 8.22 -8.30
CA PHE A 35 -8.84 6.83 -8.67
C PHE A 35 -10.19 6.32 -8.13
N PRO A 36 -10.79 5.30 -8.76
CA PRO A 36 -11.96 4.63 -8.20
C PRO A 36 -11.67 4.06 -6.81
N LEU A 37 -12.59 4.22 -5.85
CA LEU A 37 -12.40 3.77 -4.47
C LEU A 37 -12.03 2.28 -4.37
N GLU A 38 -12.67 1.42 -5.17
CA GLU A 38 -12.36 -0.02 -5.23
C GLU A 38 -10.92 -0.29 -5.72
N HIS A 39 -10.43 0.53 -6.66
CA HIS A 39 -9.04 0.43 -7.14
C HIS A 39 -8.06 0.84 -6.05
N VAL A 40 -8.34 1.94 -5.33
CA VAL A 40 -7.52 2.37 -4.18
C VAL A 40 -7.46 1.28 -3.12
N GLU A 41 -8.60 0.66 -2.78
CA GLU A 41 -8.64 -0.43 -1.80
C GLU A 41 -7.80 -1.63 -2.26
N MET A 42 -7.93 -2.02 -3.53
CA MET A 42 -7.19 -3.12 -4.12
C MET A 42 -5.68 -2.83 -4.11
N VAL A 43 -5.25 -1.65 -4.57
CA VAL A 43 -3.83 -1.26 -4.58
C VAL A 43 -3.27 -1.22 -3.15
N PHE A 44 -4.00 -0.67 -2.19
CA PHE A 44 -3.56 -0.60 -0.80
C PHE A 44 -3.30 -2.00 -0.21
N PHE A 45 -4.27 -2.92 -0.31
CA PHE A 45 -4.16 -4.22 0.33
C PHE A 45 -3.38 -5.27 -0.46
N GLU A 46 -3.37 -5.18 -1.80
CA GLU A 46 -2.77 -6.21 -2.65
C GLU A 46 -1.40 -5.85 -3.19
N TRP A 47 -1.08 -4.56 -3.32
CA TRP A 47 0.19 -4.11 -3.91
C TRP A 47 1.09 -3.51 -2.85
N VAL A 48 0.63 -2.46 -2.16
CA VAL A 48 1.45 -1.68 -1.24
C VAL A 48 1.66 -2.39 0.09
N ALA A 49 0.59 -2.81 0.77
CA ALA A 49 0.69 -3.42 2.09
C ALA A 49 1.61 -4.65 2.13
N PRO A 50 1.57 -5.60 1.17
CA PRO A 50 2.47 -6.75 1.19
C PRO A 50 3.96 -6.43 1.09
N VAL A 51 4.31 -5.28 0.52
CA VAL A 51 5.69 -4.76 0.43
C VAL A 51 6.06 -3.98 1.68
N CYS A 52 5.17 -3.11 2.16
CA CYS A 52 5.51 -2.09 3.16
C CYS A 52 5.27 -2.54 4.61
N TYR A 53 4.39 -3.52 4.87
CA TYR A 53 3.97 -3.86 6.24
C TYR A 53 5.10 -4.31 7.16
N THR A 54 6.18 -4.87 6.60
CA THR A 54 7.29 -5.40 7.41
C THR A 54 7.97 -4.31 8.23
N ASN A 55 7.91 -3.05 7.80
CA ASN A 55 8.48 -1.90 8.53
C ASN A 55 7.99 -1.86 9.98
N GLY A 56 6.68 -2.02 10.20
CA GLY A 56 6.08 -1.99 11.53
C GLY A 56 6.44 -3.16 12.46
N PHE A 57 7.14 -4.18 11.95
CA PHE A 57 7.54 -5.37 12.72
C PHE A 57 9.05 -5.53 12.86
N THR A 58 9.84 -4.61 12.30
CA THR A 58 11.30 -4.66 12.45
C THR A 58 11.71 -4.22 13.85
N PRO A 59 12.51 -5.01 14.60
CA PRO A 59 13.00 -4.63 15.92
C PRO A 59 14.02 -3.48 15.76
N VAL A 60 13.49 -2.25 15.81
CA VAL A 60 14.15 -0.95 15.70
C VAL A 60 15.28 -0.85 14.66
N PRO A 61 14.95 -0.41 13.45
CA PRO A 61 15.94 0.12 12.50
C PRO A 61 15.66 1.62 12.16
N PRO A 62 16.51 2.32 11.37
CA PRO A 62 16.54 3.79 11.32
C PRO A 62 15.20 4.38 10.84
N VAL A 63 14.83 5.55 11.34
CA VAL A 63 13.60 6.29 10.99
C VAL A 63 13.29 6.13 9.50
N TRP A 64 12.19 5.44 9.18
CA TRP A 64 11.72 5.32 7.81
C TRP A 64 10.99 6.59 7.45
N THR A 65 11.71 7.53 6.85
CA THR A 65 11.14 8.83 6.50
C THR A 65 10.35 8.82 5.20
N PHE A 66 10.67 7.93 4.27
CA PHE A 66 10.00 7.78 2.98
C PHE A 66 10.37 6.44 2.30
N PHE A 67 9.60 6.04 1.29
CA PHE A 67 9.97 4.99 0.35
C PHE A 67 10.54 5.61 -0.92
N ASP A 68 11.59 5.00 -1.48
CA ASP A 68 12.02 5.35 -2.84
C ASP A 68 10.97 4.87 -3.84
N ARG A 69 10.45 5.80 -4.65
CA ARG A 69 9.32 5.57 -5.56
C ARG A 69 9.57 4.45 -6.57
N GLU A 70 10.74 4.44 -7.19
CA GLU A 70 11.06 3.46 -8.23
C GLU A 70 11.35 2.10 -7.60
N GLN A 71 12.08 2.06 -6.48
CA GLN A 71 12.33 0.81 -5.75
C GLN A 71 11.02 0.20 -5.22
N LEU A 72 10.12 1.02 -4.67
CA LEU A 72 8.80 0.58 -4.22
C LEU A 72 8.02 -0.05 -5.37
N TRP A 73 8.03 0.60 -6.55
CA TRP A 73 7.33 0.10 -7.72
C TRP A 73 7.89 -1.24 -8.21
N GLU A 74 9.22 -1.37 -8.24
CA GLU A 74 9.91 -2.63 -8.58
C GLU A 74 9.53 -3.75 -7.60
N ASP A 75 9.56 -3.48 -6.30
CA ASP A 75 9.20 -4.46 -5.26
C ASP A 75 7.74 -4.91 -5.38
N ILE A 76 6.84 -3.97 -5.69
CA ILE A 76 5.43 -4.27 -5.99
C ILE A 76 5.32 -5.20 -7.20
N GLN A 77 6.07 -4.94 -8.29
CA GLN A 77 6.04 -5.82 -9.47
C GLN A 77 6.50 -7.23 -9.11
N ILE A 78 7.59 -7.36 -8.34
CA ILE A 78 8.10 -8.66 -7.90
C ILE A 78 7.05 -9.45 -7.11
N VAL A 79 6.33 -8.80 -6.20
CA VAL A 79 5.25 -9.46 -5.42
C VAL A 79 4.08 -9.86 -6.31
N ARG A 80 3.68 -9.00 -7.25
CA ARG A 80 2.59 -9.27 -8.20
C ARG A 80 2.93 -10.44 -9.12
N GLU A 81 4.14 -10.47 -9.66
CA GLU A 81 4.66 -11.56 -10.49
C GLU A 81 4.69 -12.88 -9.72
N LYS A 82 5.12 -12.88 -8.46
CA LYS A 82 5.06 -14.06 -7.58
C LYS A 82 3.62 -14.53 -7.35
N LYS A 83 2.63 -13.64 -7.25
CA LYS A 83 1.21 -14.01 -7.13
C LYS A 83 0.71 -14.76 -8.37
N ILE A 84 1.14 -14.31 -9.55
CA ILE A 84 0.73 -14.88 -10.84
C ILE A 84 1.40 -16.25 -11.06
N MET A 85 2.72 -16.29 -10.92
CA MET A 85 3.55 -17.47 -11.21
C MET A 85 3.54 -18.51 -10.09
N GLY A 86 3.10 -18.14 -8.89
CA GLY A 86 3.20 -18.97 -7.71
C GLY A 86 2.40 -20.27 -7.78
N ASN A 87 2.93 -21.30 -7.11
CA ASN A 87 2.23 -22.57 -6.93
C ASN A 87 1.07 -22.43 -5.92
N LYS A 88 0.24 -23.48 -5.76
CA LYS A 88 -0.94 -23.45 -4.87
C LYS A 88 -0.59 -23.10 -3.41
N ILE A 89 0.54 -23.59 -2.90
CA ILE A 89 0.96 -23.33 -1.51
C ILE A 89 1.32 -21.86 -1.33
N GLU A 90 2.04 -21.28 -2.30
CA GLU A 90 2.40 -19.87 -2.29
C GLU A 90 1.16 -18.98 -2.35
N LYS A 91 0.18 -19.33 -3.20
CA LYS A 91 -1.11 -18.62 -3.27
C LYS A 91 -1.85 -18.64 -1.94
N ILE A 92 -1.96 -19.81 -1.30
CA ILE A 92 -2.58 -19.91 0.04
C ILE A 92 -1.84 -19.06 1.08
N LYS A 93 -0.50 -19.05 1.06
CA LYS A 93 0.29 -18.18 1.96
C LYS A 93 0.03 -16.70 1.71
N MET A 94 -0.12 -16.30 0.44
CA MET A 94 -0.46 -14.93 0.08
C MET A 94 -1.88 -14.56 0.50
N ASP A 95 -2.85 -15.46 0.35
CA ASP A 95 -4.24 -15.24 0.79
C ASP A 95 -4.33 -15.07 2.32
N ILE A 96 -3.63 -15.92 3.07
CA ILE A 96 -3.54 -15.79 4.55
C ILE A 96 -2.92 -14.45 4.92
N ARG A 97 -1.84 -14.05 4.23
CA ARG A 97 -1.20 -12.75 4.46
C ARG A 97 -2.14 -11.61 4.14
N GLN A 98 -2.88 -11.66 3.04
CA GLN A 98 -3.85 -10.65 2.66
C GLN A 98 -4.96 -10.52 3.72
N CYS A 99 -5.47 -11.63 4.23
CA CYS A 99 -6.44 -11.65 5.33
C CYS A 99 -5.86 -10.99 6.61
N PHE A 100 -4.62 -11.31 6.96
CA PHE A 100 -3.93 -10.68 8.07
C PHE A 100 -3.78 -9.16 7.87
N LEU A 101 -3.29 -8.72 6.71
CA LEU A 101 -3.07 -7.31 6.40
C LEU A 101 -4.37 -6.51 6.40
N ARG A 102 -5.45 -7.07 5.84
CA ARG A 102 -6.80 -6.47 5.89
C ARG A 102 -7.27 -6.24 7.31
N ARG A 103 -6.95 -7.16 8.22
CA ARG A 103 -7.30 -7.03 9.64
C ARG A 103 -6.38 -6.05 10.38
N TYR A 104 -5.08 -6.11 10.11
CA TYR A 104 -4.05 -5.27 10.74
C TYR A 104 -4.26 -3.79 10.40
N LEU A 105 -4.45 -3.47 9.11
CA LEU A 105 -4.58 -2.11 8.59
C LEU A 105 -6.04 -1.64 8.50
N ALA A 106 -6.97 -2.34 9.14
CA ALA A 106 -8.39 -2.01 9.08
C ALA A 106 -8.66 -0.58 9.57
N LYS A 107 -7.94 -0.12 10.60
CA LYS A 107 -8.09 1.23 11.15
C LYS A 107 -7.63 2.28 10.15
N ASP A 108 -6.42 2.14 9.62
CA ASP A 108 -5.85 3.07 8.63
C ASP A 108 -6.73 3.16 7.38
N TRP A 109 -7.21 2.01 6.89
CA TRP A 109 -8.13 1.99 5.76
C TRP A 109 -9.44 2.73 6.06
N GLN A 110 -10.04 2.55 7.24
CA GLN A 110 -11.27 3.26 7.59
C GLN A 110 -11.06 4.77 7.73
N TYR A 111 -9.91 5.21 8.20
CA TYR A 111 -9.55 6.63 8.24
C TYR A 111 -9.39 7.21 6.84
N LEU A 112 -8.58 6.57 5.99
CA LEU A 112 -8.39 7.01 4.61
C LEU A 112 -9.71 7.00 3.82
N LYS A 113 -10.51 5.93 3.95
CA LYS A 113 -11.79 5.78 3.25
C LYS A 113 -12.76 6.91 3.57
N LYS A 114 -12.81 7.38 4.82
CA LYS A 114 -13.65 8.55 5.19
C LYS A 114 -13.20 9.79 4.42
N ARG A 115 -11.90 10.07 4.39
CA ARG A 115 -11.31 11.21 3.66
C ARG A 115 -11.47 11.15 2.14
N LEU A 116 -11.71 9.97 1.57
CA LEU A 116 -11.99 9.81 0.14
C LEU A 116 -13.46 10.01 -0.23
N VAL A 117 -14.37 9.93 0.75
CA VAL A 117 -15.82 10.05 0.55
C VAL A 117 -16.35 11.41 0.99
N ASP A 118 -15.66 12.06 1.93
CA ASP A 118 -15.90 13.45 2.36
C ASP A 118 -15.53 14.46 1.26
#